data_AF-A0A1U7LP45-F1
#
_entry.id   AF-A0A1U7LP45-F1
#
_cell.length_a   1.000
_cell.length_b   1.000
_cell.length_c   1.000
_cell.angle_alpha   90.00
_cell.angle_beta   90.00
_cell.angle_gamma   90.00
#
_symmetry.space_group_name_H-M   'P 1'
#
loop_
_entity.id
_entity.type
_entity.pdbx_description
1 polymer ?
#
loop_
_entity_poly.entity_id
_entity_poly.type
_entity_poly.pdbx_seq_one_letter_code
_entity_poly.pdbx_strand_id
1 'polypeptide(L)'
;MNTQIKKRQKRKDVSVVKRPPIKPIRQHGHFYISPSTNIPHILKRASDILLSDKKVVFKGMGKGLERTMVVALMLQRSMNAQLKINTGTAELIDDIIPNDQVQTQFTVNSNE
;
A
#
# COMPACT_ATOMS: atom_id res chain seq x y z
N MET A 1 2.02 3.52 -29.93
CA MET A 1 0.73 4.02 -29.42
C MET A 1 1.00 4.90 -28.21
N ASN A 2 0.67 6.19 -28.29
CA ASN A 2 0.97 7.17 -27.24
C ASN A 2 -0.30 7.37 -26.39
N THR A 3 -0.48 6.54 -25.35
CA THR A 3 -1.69 6.56 -24.53
C THR A 3 -1.57 7.66 -23.48
N GLN A 4 -2.06 8.86 -23.78
CA GLN A 4 -2.17 9.92 -22.78
C GLN A 4 -3.20 9.51 -21.72
N ILE A 5 -2.71 9.10 -20.55
CA ILE A 5 -3.55 8.79 -19.39
C ILE A 5 -4.22 10.10 -18.94
N LYS A 6 -5.52 10.25 -19.19
CA LYS A 6 -6.32 11.38 -18.68
C LYS A 6 -6.22 11.39 -17.15
N LYS A 7 -5.51 12.39 -16.60
CA LYS A 7 -5.47 12.62 -15.15
C LYS A 7 -6.89 12.91 -14.66
N ARG A 8 -7.28 12.33 -13.52
CA ARG A 8 -8.59 12.59 -12.88
C ARG A 8 -8.76 14.09 -12.72
N GLN A 9 -9.80 14.67 -13.32
CA GLN A 9 -10.16 16.07 -13.07
C GLN A 9 -10.40 16.25 -11.57
N LYS A 10 -9.64 17.15 -10.95
CA LYS A 10 -9.88 17.55 -9.57
C LYS A 10 -11.16 18.38 -9.55
N ARG A 11 -12.18 17.93 -8.82
CA ARG A 11 -13.36 18.75 -8.51
C ARG A 11 -12.86 19.90 -7.62
N LYS A 12 -13.19 21.14 -7.99
CA LYS A 12 -12.70 22.34 -7.27
C LYS A 12 -13.38 22.52 -5.92
N ASP A 13 -14.60 22.00 -5.79
CA ASP A 13 -15.50 22.31 -4.67
C ASP A 13 -15.44 21.26 -3.54
N VAL A 14 -14.59 20.24 -3.71
CA VAL A 14 -14.58 19.06 -2.86
C VAL A 14 -13.16 18.57 -2.65
N SER A 15 -12.78 18.38 -1.39
CA SER A 15 -11.54 17.71 -1.01
C SER A 15 -11.76 16.20 -0.90
N VAL A 16 -10.80 15.40 -1.38
CA VAL A 16 -10.87 13.94 -1.33
C VAL A 16 -9.72 13.40 -0.49
N VAL A 17 -10.06 12.71 0.60
CA VAL A 17 -9.11 12.08 1.51
C VAL A 17 -9.16 10.57 1.28
N LYS A 18 -8.00 9.95 1.00
CA LYS A 18 -7.93 8.51 0.73
C LYS A 18 -7.69 7.75 2.02
N ARG A 19 -8.49 6.72 2.31
CA ARG A 19 -8.23 5.84 3.45
C ARG A 19 -7.22 4.75 3.05
N PRO A 20 -6.37 4.29 3.99
CA PRO A 20 -5.60 3.08 3.75
C PRO A 20 -6.55 1.88 3.59
N PRO A 21 -6.21 0.89 2.74
CA PRO A 21 -6.97 -0.34 2.67
C PRO A 21 -7.03 -1.00 4.04
N ILE A 22 -8.16 -1.63 4.35
CA ILE A 22 -8.34 -2.44 5.55
C ILE A 22 -7.28 -3.55 5.52
N LYS A 23 -6.37 -3.51 6.49
CA LYS A 23 -5.31 -4.52 6.61
C LYS A 23 -5.85 -5.67 7.45
N PRO A 24 -5.79 -6.92 6.99
CA PRO A 24 -6.01 -8.04 7.88
C PRO A 24 -4.93 -8.03 8.97
N ILE A 25 -5.20 -8.73 10.07
CA ILE A 25 -4.27 -8.90 11.21
C ILE A 25 -2.87 -9.21 10.67
N ARG A 26 -1.86 -8.51 11.19
CA ARG A 26 -0.47 -8.70 10.75
C ARG A 26 -0.06 -10.14 11.04
N GLN A 27 0.09 -10.91 9.97
CA GLN A 27 0.58 -12.28 10.02
C GLN A 27 2.10 -12.28 9.89
N HIS A 28 2.76 -13.19 10.61
CA HIS A 28 4.19 -13.42 10.46
C HIS A 28 4.53 -13.77 9.01
N GLY A 29 5.67 -13.27 8.50
CA GLY A 29 6.09 -13.50 7.11
C GLY A 29 5.29 -12.77 6.04
N HIS A 30 4.34 -11.89 6.42
CA HIS A 30 3.59 -11.06 5.48
C HIS A 30 4.21 -9.67 5.36
N PHE A 31 4.57 -9.28 4.14
CA PHE A 31 5.18 -7.99 3.83
C PHE A 31 4.25 -7.16 2.96
N TYR A 32 3.97 -5.93 3.39
CA TYR A 32 3.21 -4.96 2.61
C TYR A 32 4.18 -3.99 1.95
N ILE A 33 4.25 -4.05 0.62
CA ILE A 33 5.21 -3.27 -0.16
C ILE A 33 4.54 -1.99 -0.66
N SER A 34 5.09 -0.86 -0.23
CA SER A 34 4.77 0.47 -0.72
C SER A 34 5.79 0.93 -1.78
N PRO A 35 5.48 1.98 -2.56
CA PRO A 35 6.45 2.61 -3.46
C PRO A 35 7.73 3.09 -2.78
N SER A 36 7.65 3.46 -1.49
CA SER A 36 8.77 3.94 -0.68
C SER A 36 9.51 2.85 0.09
N THR A 37 9.14 1.58 -0.08
CA THR A 37 9.72 0.48 0.70
C THR A 37 11.20 0.28 0.37
N ASN A 38 12.04 0.17 1.40
CA ASN A 38 13.46 -0.15 1.28
C ASN A 38 13.65 -1.63 0.90
N ILE A 39 13.99 -1.89 -0.36
CA ILE A 39 14.11 -3.25 -0.93
C ILE A 39 15.19 -4.08 -0.23
N PRO A 40 16.45 -3.61 -0.08
CA PRO A 40 17.49 -4.37 0.62
C PRO A 40 17.08 -4.84 2.02
N HIS A 41 16.43 -3.97 2.80
CA HIS A 41 15.97 -4.33 4.14
C HIS A 41 14.88 -5.41 4.11
N ILE A 42 13.93 -5.31 3.18
CA ILE A 42 12.89 -6.35 3.01
C ILE A 42 13.51 -7.67 2.58
N LEU A 43 14.45 -7.66 1.63
CA LEU A 43 15.10 -8.88 1.17
C LEU A 43 15.82 -9.60 2.30
N LYS A 44 16.63 -8.88 3.09
CA LYS A 44 17.31 -9.46 4.26
C LYS A 44 16.30 -10.12 5.21
N ARG A 45 15.28 -9.37 5.63
CA ARG A 45 14.26 -9.88 6.55
C ARG A 45 13.45 -11.04 5.96
N ALA A 46 13.15 -10.99 4.67
CA ALA A 46 12.41 -12.06 4.01
C ALA A 46 13.24 -13.34 3.87
N SER A 47 14.54 -13.22 3.60
CA SER A 47 15.48 -14.36 3.61
C SER A 47 15.55 -15.00 4.99
N ASP A 48 15.72 -14.19 6.05
CA ASP A 48 15.78 -14.70 7.43
C ASP A 48 14.48 -15.44 7.83
N ILE A 49 13.32 -14.90 7.44
CA ILE A 49 12.04 -15.56 7.66
C ILE A 49 11.91 -16.83 6.81
N LEU A 50 12.33 -16.82 5.55
CA LEU A 50 12.21 -17.99 4.68
C LEU A 50 13.16 -19.13 5.09
N LEU A 51 14.23 -18.84 5.83
CA LEU A 51 15.09 -19.86 6.44
C LEU A 51 14.43 -20.54 7.65
N SER A 52 13.58 -19.83 8.38
CA SER A 52 12.91 -20.32 9.60
C SER A 52 11.48 -20.82 9.38
N ASP A 53 10.80 -20.28 8.37
CA ASP A 53 9.41 -20.53 8.03
C ASP A 53 9.32 -21.07 6.59
N LYS A 54 8.24 -21.77 6.27
CA LYS A 54 8.07 -22.41 4.95
C LYS A 54 7.65 -21.43 3.85
N LYS A 55 7.19 -20.22 4.20
CA LYS A 55 6.67 -19.26 3.22
C LYS A 55 6.82 -17.81 3.68
N VAL A 56 7.02 -16.95 2.69
CA VAL A 56 6.86 -15.49 2.82
C VAL A 56 5.83 -15.00 1.82
N VAL A 57 5.04 -13.99 2.22
CA VAL A 57 3.96 -13.46 1.38
C VAL A 57 4.19 -11.97 1.16
N PHE A 58 4.41 -11.59 -0.09
CA PHE A 58 4.51 -10.18 -0.49
C PHE A 58 3.17 -9.68 -1.02
N LYS A 59 2.70 -8.56 -0.48
CA LYS A 59 1.46 -7.89 -0.88
C LYS A 59 1.79 -6.52 -1.44
N GLY A 60 1.46 -6.31 -2.70
CA GLY A 60 1.62 -5.05 -3.41
C GLY A 60 0.32 -4.64 -4.10
N MET A 61 0.08 -3.34 -4.19
CA MET A 61 -1.07 -2.79 -4.91
C MET A 61 -0.68 -1.47 -5.60
N GLY A 62 -1.30 -1.18 -6.74
CA GLY A 62 -1.07 0.06 -7.49
C GLY A 62 0.41 0.26 -7.80
N LYS A 63 0.94 1.45 -7.47
CA LYS A 63 2.36 1.80 -7.67
C LYS A 63 3.36 0.94 -6.89
N GLY A 64 2.92 0.20 -5.86
CA GLY A 64 3.77 -0.72 -5.10
C GLY A 64 3.97 -2.08 -5.79
N LEU A 65 3.15 -2.41 -6.80
CA LEU A 65 3.13 -3.73 -7.41
C LEU A 65 4.45 -4.06 -8.13
N GLU A 66 4.97 -3.13 -8.91
CA GLU A 66 6.25 -3.29 -9.62
C GLU A 66 7.39 -3.65 -8.66
N ARG A 67 7.54 -2.87 -7.57
CA ARG A 67 8.54 -3.14 -6.53
C ARG A 67 8.33 -4.49 -5.85
N THR A 68 7.07 -4.90 -5.68
CA THR A 68 6.73 -6.20 -5.11
C THR A 68 7.23 -7.34 -5.98
N MET A 69 7.04 -7.23 -7.29
CA MET A 69 7.55 -8.21 -8.26
C MET A 69 9.08 -8.27 -8.23
N VAL A 70 9.75 -7.11 -8.18
CA VAL A 70 11.21 -7.03 -8.08
C VAL A 70 11.73 -7.76 -6.84
N VAL A 71 11.15 -7.49 -5.66
CA VAL A 71 11.53 -8.18 -4.41
C VAL A 71 11.34 -9.69 -4.53
N ALA A 72 10.19 -10.13 -5.05
CA ALA A 72 9.86 -11.55 -5.17
C ALA A 72 10.83 -12.28 -6.12
N LEU A 73 11.14 -11.68 -7.27
CA LEU A 73 12.07 -12.24 -8.25
C LEU A 73 13.52 -12.29 -7.71
N MET A 74 13.95 -11.24 -7.02
CA MET A 74 15.27 -11.22 -6.38
C MET A 74 15.40 -12.32 -5.33
N LEU A 75 14.38 -12.49 -4.49
CA LEU A 75 14.37 -13.53 -3.46
C LEU A 75 14.32 -14.94 -4.08
N GLN A 76 13.50 -15.15 -5.12
CA GLN A 76 13.46 -16.41 -5.87
C GLN A 76 14.85 -16.76 -6.40
N ARG A 77 15.55 -15.80 -7.02
CA ARG A 77 16.88 -16.01 -7.58
C ARG A 77 17.93 -16.29 -6.50
N SER A 78 17.87 -15.62 -5.36
CA SER A 78 18.88 -15.78 -4.30
C SER A 78 18.70 -17.05 -3.47
N MET A 79 17.45 -17.47 -3.24
CA MET A 79 17.11 -18.58 -2.34
C MET A 79 16.70 -19.86 -3.09
N ASN A 80 16.65 -19.80 -4.43
CA ASN A 80 16.11 -20.85 -5.29
C ASN A 80 14.69 -21.30 -4.88
N ALA A 81 13.87 -20.35 -4.40
CA ALA A 81 12.56 -20.60 -3.83
C ALA A 81 11.47 -20.71 -4.92
N GLN A 82 10.41 -21.47 -4.64
CA GLN A 82 9.24 -21.52 -5.53
C GLN A 82 8.41 -20.23 -5.42
N LEU A 83 8.16 -19.58 -6.56
CA LEU A 83 7.31 -18.39 -6.64
C LEU A 83 5.88 -18.77 -7.06
N LYS A 84 4.89 -18.33 -6.28
CA LYS A 84 3.46 -18.42 -6.63
C LYS A 84 2.85 -17.02 -6.68
N ILE A 85 2.17 -16.70 -7.78
CA ILE A 85 1.54 -15.41 -8.01
C ILE A 85 0.03 -15.57 -7.93
N ASN A 86 -0.60 -14.82 -7.03
CA ASN A 86 -2.04 -14.72 -6.92
C ASN A 86 -2.46 -13.27 -7.15
N THR A 87 -3.47 -13.06 -7.98
CA THR A 87 -4.12 -11.76 -8.16
C THR A 87 -5.37 -11.68 -7.28
N GLY A 88 -5.76 -10.46 -6.95
CA GLY A 88 -6.97 -10.22 -6.17
C GLY A 88 -7.39 -8.76 -6.28
N THR A 89 -8.61 -8.49 -5.86
CA THR A 89 -9.19 -7.15 -5.81
C THR A 89 -9.20 -6.68 -4.36
N ALA A 90 -8.89 -5.40 -4.15
CA ALA A 90 -8.96 -4.77 -2.84
C ALA A 90 -9.94 -3.58 -2.94
N GLU A 91 -10.87 -3.53 -1.99
CA GLU A 91 -11.80 -2.42 -1.86
C GLU A 91 -11.11 -1.23 -1.17
N LEU A 92 -11.32 -0.03 -1.72
CA LEU A 92 -10.76 1.21 -1.20
C LEU A 92 -11.89 2.20 -0.97
N ILE A 93 -11.86 2.82 0.22
CA ILE A 93 -12.85 3.80 0.63
C ILE A 93 -12.15 5.16 0.63
N ASP A 94 -12.71 6.12 -0.11
CA ASP A 94 -12.25 7.50 -0.14
C ASP A 94 -13.33 8.39 0.50
N ASP A 95 -12.91 9.30 1.37
CA ASP A 95 -13.77 10.34 1.94
C ASP A 95 -13.85 11.53 1.01
N ILE A 96 -15.06 12.06 0.83
CA ILE A 96 -15.37 13.18 -0.05
C ILE A 96 -15.95 14.29 0.84
N ILE A 97 -15.17 15.35 1.08
CA ILE A 97 -15.53 16.43 2.01
C ILE A 97 -15.82 17.71 1.22
N PRO A 98 -17.04 18.27 1.29
CA PRO A 98 -17.37 19.56 0.71
C PRO A 98 -16.49 20.67 1.32
N ASN A 99 -15.98 21.59 0.49
CA ASN A 99 -15.09 22.65 0.97
C ASN A 99 -15.80 23.65 1.92
N ASP A 100 -17.13 23.72 1.89
CA ASP A 100 -17.93 24.64 2.72
C ASP A 100 -17.94 24.27 4.22
N GLN A 101 -17.55 23.05 4.59
CA GLN A 101 -17.57 22.56 5.98
C GLN A 101 -16.27 22.81 6.78
N VAL A 102 -15.27 23.51 6.21
CA VAL A 102 -13.98 23.74 6.87
C VAL A 102 -14.01 24.88 7.92
N GLN A 103 -15.11 25.63 8.04
CA GLN A 103 -15.17 26.80 8.94
C GLN A 103 -15.70 26.55 10.36
N THR A 104 -16.22 25.37 10.70
CA THR A 104 -16.73 25.12 12.07
C THR A 104 -15.63 24.58 12.98
N GLN A 105 -14.60 25.39 13.24
CA GLN A 105 -13.80 25.18 14.45
C GLN A 105 -14.70 25.53 15.65
N PHE A 106 -15.06 24.53 16.45
CA PHE A 106 -15.76 24.74 17.71
C PHE A 106 -14.85 25.51 18.66
N THR A 107 -14.99 26.83 18.73
CA THR A 107 -14.43 27.62 19.82
C THR A 107 -15.21 27.28 21.08
N VAL A 108 -14.70 26.35 21.88
CA VAL A 108 -15.21 26.10 23.23
C VAL A 108 -14.75 27.28 24.08
N ASN A 109 -15.60 28.28 24.23
CA ASN A 109 -15.37 29.33 25.22
C ASN A 109 -15.56 28.72 26.61
N SER A 110 -14.45 28.34 27.24
CA SER A 110 -14.39 28.10 28.68
C SER A 110 -14.43 29.46 29.38
N ASN A 111 -15.64 29.92 29.73
CA ASN A 111 -15.82 31.02 30.68
C ASN A 111 -15.80 30.40 32.09
N GLU A 112 -14.73 30.64 32.84
CA GLU A 112 -14.74 30.74 34.31
C GLU A 112 -14.89 32.20 34.71
#